data_AF-A0A7C1Y6U1-F1
#
_entry.id   AF-A0A7C1Y6U1-F1
#
_cell.length_a   1.000
_cell.length_b   1.000
_cell.length_c   1.000
_cell.angle_alpha   90.00
_cell.angle_beta   90.00
_cell.angle_gamma   90.00
#
_symmetry.space_group_name_H-M   'P 1'
#
loop_
_entity.id
_entity.type
_entity.pdbx_description
1 polymer ?
#
loop_
_entity_poly.entity_id
_entity_poly.type
_entity_poly.pdbx_seq_one_letter_code
_entity_poly.pdbx_strand_id
1 'polypeptide(L)'
;MPGKITCRRVGLAPRYMLTVAMWLGVCPFAGQHQSTATAAEGVAFYVSPSGNDANSGVTLEEPFATIEKARNAIRELKRTGRFAAPVTVYLRGGSHQLREGIVFTPEDSGTSQNPVTYTAYQNEKPAITGGCRITGWSRHEGNVWKVELPDVRQGRWKFRQIFVNGQKRRRARIPNEGFLRVVGFPDGGRNVHYHTDCRRFEFAPGDLKPTWTNLSDVEVIVYHFWTDSHLPIESIDTAANIVTF
;
A
#
# COMPACT_ATOMS: atom_id res chain seq x y z
N MET A 1 -3.95 22.19 13.77
CA MET A 1 -4.62 21.58 12.61
C MET A 1 -5.35 20.34 13.09
N PRO A 2 -6.70 20.28 13.07
CA PRO A 2 -7.41 19.05 13.36
C PRO A 2 -7.57 18.25 12.06
N GLY A 3 -6.60 17.40 11.75
CA GLY A 3 -6.65 16.54 10.56
C GLY A 3 -5.97 15.19 10.80
N LYS A 4 -6.48 14.12 10.17
CA LYS A 4 -5.88 12.77 10.27
C LYS A 4 -4.67 12.71 9.35
N ILE A 5 -3.49 12.50 9.94
CA ILE A 5 -2.23 12.36 9.20
C ILE A 5 -1.81 10.89 9.16
N THR A 6 -1.59 10.34 7.97
CA THR A 6 -1.22 8.92 7.78
C THR A 6 -0.04 8.74 6.83
N CYS A 7 0.63 7.58 6.91
CA CYS A 7 1.86 7.31 6.20
C CYS A 7 1.98 5.82 5.81
N ARG A 8 2.39 5.45 4.58
CA ARG A 8 2.42 4.06 4.08
C ARG A 8 3.76 3.33 4.29
N ARG A 9 3.69 2.04 4.62
CA ARG A 9 4.81 1.07 4.60
C ARG A 9 4.84 0.36 3.22
N VAL A 10 6.02 0.03 2.68
CA VAL A 10 6.18 -0.65 1.38
C VAL A 10 6.67 -2.08 1.62
N GLY A 11 6.01 -3.07 1.03
CA GLY A 11 6.45 -4.47 0.97
C GLY A 11 6.10 -5.05 -0.42
N LEU A 12 7.02 -5.83 -1.00
CA LEU A 12 6.87 -6.46 -2.32
C LEU A 12 6.27 -7.86 -2.20
N ALA A 13 5.40 -8.24 -3.14
CA ALA A 13 4.92 -9.60 -3.34
C ALA A 13 4.96 -9.98 -4.83
N PRO A 14 5.36 -11.22 -5.20
CA PRO A 14 5.48 -11.66 -6.60
C PRO A 14 4.16 -12.20 -7.17
N ARG A 15 3.96 -12.04 -8.48
CA ARG A 15 2.83 -12.54 -9.28
C ARG A 15 3.22 -13.82 -10.03
N TYR A 16 2.36 -14.83 -10.04
CA TYR A 16 2.43 -15.98 -10.94
C TYR A 16 1.22 -16.02 -11.87
N MET A 17 1.48 -16.43 -13.12
CA MET A 17 0.59 -16.44 -14.28
C MET A 17 -0.02 -17.85 -14.45
N LEU A 18 -1.33 -17.93 -14.75
CA LEU A 18 -2.07 -19.19 -14.93
C LEU A 18 -2.52 -19.33 -16.38
N THR A 19 -2.29 -20.51 -16.99
CA THR A 19 -2.70 -20.87 -18.35
C THR A 19 -4.00 -21.70 -18.30
N VAL A 20 -4.96 -21.41 -19.19
CA VAL A 20 -6.24 -22.13 -19.30
C VAL A 20 -6.26 -22.95 -20.59
N ALA A 21 -6.67 -24.22 -20.51
CA ALA A 21 -6.97 -25.07 -21.65
C ALA A 21 -8.48 -25.35 -21.72
N MET A 22 -9.07 -25.20 -22.91
CA MET A 22 -10.50 -25.31 -23.19
C MET A 22 -10.81 -26.68 -23.79
N TRP A 23 -11.80 -27.40 -23.23
CA TRP A 23 -12.32 -28.65 -23.78
C TRP A 23 -13.80 -28.47 -24.15
N LEU A 24 -14.13 -28.79 -25.40
CA LEU A 24 -15.48 -28.85 -25.94
C LEU A 24 -16.01 -30.28 -25.82
N GLY A 25 -17.06 -30.49 -25.04
CA GLY A 25 -17.74 -31.78 -24.87
C GLY A 25 -19.26 -31.61 -24.96
N VAL A 26 -19.87 -32.43 -25.83
CA VAL A 26 -21.27 -32.45 -26.25
C VAL A 26 -22.20 -32.91 -25.11
N CYS A 27 -23.34 -32.23 -24.91
CA CYS A 27 -24.39 -32.60 -23.95
C CYS A 27 -25.56 -33.37 -24.62
N PRO A 28 -25.94 -34.56 -24.13
CA PRO A 28 -27.25 -35.15 -24.42
C PRO A 28 -28.36 -34.60 -23.49
N PHE A 29 -29.54 -34.41 -24.08
CA PHE A 29 -30.80 -33.99 -23.46
C PHE A 29 -31.24 -34.95 -22.34
N ALA A 30 -31.52 -34.42 -21.15
CA ALA A 30 -32.21 -35.13 -20.06
C ALA A 30 -33.29 -34.23 -19.45
N GLY A 31 -34.41 -34.85 -19.06
CA GLY A 31 -35.71 -34.22 -18.82
C GLY A 31 -35.78 -33.24 -17.64
N GLN A 32 -36.75 -32.33 -17.75
CA GLN A 32 -37.03 -31.30 -16.76
C GLN A 32 -37.72 -31.90 -15.51
N HIS A 33 -36.97 -32.02 -14.42
CA HIS A 33 -37.55 -31.99 -13.08
C HIS A 33 -37.53 -30.53 -12.59
N GLN A 34 -38.72 -29.95 -12.38
CA GLN A 34 -38.85 -28.68 -11.68
C GLN A 34 -38.56 -28.90 -10.19
N SER A 35 -37.29 -28.74 -9.83
CA SER A 35 -36.88 -28.55 -8.44
C SER A 35 -37.08 -27.07 -8.11
N THR A 36 -38.04 -26.76 -7.24
CA THR A 36 -38.18 -25.44 -6.65
C THR A 36 -37.04 -25.21 -5.67
N ALA A 37 -35.87 -24.82 -6.20
CA ALA A 37 -34.75 -24.39 -5.39
C ALA A 37 -35.12 -23.08 -4.68
N THR A 38 -35.43 -23.18 -3.38
CA THR A 38 -35.34 -22.05 -2.46
C THR A 38 -33.87 -21.60 -2.51
N ALA A 39 -33.61 -20.43 -3.12
CA ALA A 39 -32.27 -19.86 -3.10
C ALA A 39 -31.86 -19.70 -1.64
N ALA A 40 -30.89 -20.50 -1.19
CA ALA A 40 -30.36 -20.40 0.15
C ALA A 40 -29.91 -18.95 0.38
N GLU A 41 -30.47 -18.31 1.40
CA GLU A 41 -30.10 -16.97 1.81
C GLU A 41 -28.58 -16.97 2.10
N GLY A 42 -27.83 -16.13 1.38
CA GLY A 42 -26.37 -16.10 1.49
C GLY A 42 -25.94 -15.73 2.91
N VAL A 43 -24.77 -16.23 3.32
CA VAL A 43 -24.21 -15.89 4.64
C VAL A 43 -23.56 -14.50 4.56
N ALA A 44 -23.87 -13.63 5.52
CA ALA A 44 -23.27 -12.31 5.64
C ALA A 44 -22.36 -12.21 6.86
N PHE A 45 -21.17 -11.63 6.67
CA PHE A 45 -20.32 -11.16 7.76
C PHE A 45 -20.12 -9.65 7.67
N TYR A 46 -19.99 -8.98 8.80
CA TYR A 46 -19.77 -7.54 8.91
C TYR A 46 -18.43 -7.27 9.57
N VAL A 47 -17.66 -6.35 9.01
CA VAL A 47 -16.36 -5.91 9.54
C VAL A 47 -16.39 -4.41 9.71
N SER A 48 -16.05 -3.91 10.91
CA SER A 48 -16.03 -2.48 11.23
C SER A 48 -14.73 -2.08 11.91
N PRO A 49 -14.18 -0.88 11.64
CA PRO A 49 -13.03 -0.36 12.40
C PRO A 49 -13.29 -0.21 13.90
N SER A 50 -14.56 -0.17 14.33
CA SER A 50 -14.98 -0.12 15.73
C SER A 50 -15.54 -1.46 16.24
N GLY A 51 -15.39 -2.54 15.46
CA GLY A 51 -15.88 -3.88 15.82
C GLY A 51 -14.98 -4.59 16.83
N ASN A 52 -15.25 -5.88 17.05
CA ASN A 52 -14.47 -6.74 17.94
C ASN A 52 -14.37 -8.16 17.35
N ASP A 53 -13.18 -8.75 17.30
CA ASP A 53 -12.96 -10.10 16.74
C ASP A 53 -13.46 -11.24 17.65
N ALA A 54 -13.92 -10.92 18.86
CA ALA A 54 -14.67 -11.81 19.72
C ALA A 54 -16.18 -11.88 19.35
N ASN A 55 -16.68 -10.93 18.56
CA ASN A 55 -18.07 -10.91 18.12
C ASN A 55 -18.38 -12.07 17.16
N SER A 56 -19.67 -12.32 16.94
CA SER A 56 -20.15 -13.29 15.95
C SER A 56 -19.87 -12.86 14.51
N GLY A 57 -19.88 -11.55 14.25
CA GLY A 57 -19.69 -10.96 12.92
C GLY A 57 -20.90 -11.09 12.00
N VAL A 58 -22.01 -11.73 12.44
CA VAL A 58 -23.18 -12.02 11.58
C VAL A 58 -24.25 -10.92 11.62
N THR A 59 -24.09 -9.92 12.48
CA THR A 59 -25.01 -8.77 12.61
C THR A 59 -24.26 -7.44 12.46
N LEU A 60 -25.02 -6.36 12.26
CA LEU A 60 -24.45 -5.00 12.15
C LEU A 60 -23.97 -4.45 13.49
N GLU A 61 -24.57 -4.92 14.59
CA GLU A 61 -24.31 -4.52 15.97
C GLU A 61 -23.09 -5.24 16.55
N GLU A 62 -22.82 -6.46 16.07
CA GLU A 62 -21.68 -7.28 16.50
C GLU A 62 -20.71 -7.59 15.33
N PRO A 63 -20.14 -6.58 14.65
CA PRO A 63 -19.21 -6.83 13.56
C PRO A 63 -17.85 -7.27 14.07
N PHE A 64 -17.11 -8.02 13.26
CA PHE A 64 -15.68 -8.25 13.46
C PHE A 64 -14.90 -6.93 13.41
N ALA A 65 -13.74 -6.89 14.07
CA ALA A 65 -12.81 -5.76 13.97
C ALA A 65 -11.94 -5.86 12.71
N THR A 66 -11.58 -7.08 12.30
CA THR A 66 -10.59 -7.33 11.25
C THR A 66 -11.14 -8.11 10.06
N ILE A 67 -10.56 -7.85 8.89
CA ILE A 67 -10.88 -8.57 7.66
C ILE A 67 -10.32 -10.00 7.75
N GLU A 68 -9.18 -10.17 8.42
CA GLU A 68 -8.54 -11.44 8.74
C GLU A 68 -9.48 -12.35 9.55
N LYS A 69 -10.20 -11.80 10.54
CA LYS A 69 -11.18 -12.56 11.30
C LYS A 69 -12.33 -13.05 10.43
N ALA A 70 -12.85 -12.21 9.54
CA ALA A 70 -13.89 -12.61 8.59
C ALA A 70 -13.42 -13.76 7.66
N ARG A 71 -12.20 -13.65 7.12
CA ARG A 71 -11.56 -14.73 6.34
C ARG A 71 -11.49 -16.03 7.16
N ASN A 72 -11.03 -15.95 8.41
CA ASN A 72 -10.91 -17.12 9.27
C ASN A 72 -12.28 -17.74 9.62
N ALA A 73 -13.32 -16.92 9.78
CA ALA A 73 -14.69 -17.42 9.96
C ALA A 73 -15.20 -18.18 8.73
N ILE A 74 -14.87 -17.72 7.52
CA ILE A 74 -15.19 -18.42 6.27
C ILE A 74 -14.46 -19.78 6.18
N ARG A 75 -13.18 -19.83 6.58
CA ARG A 75 -12.43 -21.10 6.64
C ARG A 75 -13.09 -22.09 7.60
N GLU A 76 -13.52 -21.61 8.77
CA GLU A 76 -14.22 -22.43 9.75
C GLU A 76 -15.59 -22.93 9.23
N LEU A 77 -16.33 -22.10 8.50
CA LEU A 77 -17.57 -22.53 7.82
C LEU A 77 -17.29 -23.67 6.83
N LYS A 78 -16.21 -23.57 6.05
CA LYS A 78 -15.80 -24.65 5.11
C LYS A 78 -15.39 -25.91 5.85
N ARG A 79 -14.56 -25.80 6.90
CA ARG A 79 -14.09 -26.93 7.70
C ARG A 79 -15.24 -27.69 8.37
N THR A 80 -16.28 -26.98 8.79
CA THR A 80 -17.47 -27.56 9.41
C THR A 80 -18.52 -28.05 8.41
N GLY A 81 -18.24 -28.01 7.10
CA GLY A 81 -19.18 -28.45 6.07
C GLY A 81 -20.41 -27.55 5.91
N ARG A 82 -20.39 -26.35 6.49
CA ARG A 82 -21.51 -25.38 6.47
C ARG A 82 -21.41 -24.38 5.33
N PHE A 83 -20.38 -24.49 4.47
CA PHE A 83 -20.22 -23.68 3.28
C PHE A 83 -21.13 -24.17 2.14
N ALA A 84 -22.42 -23.90 2.26
CA ALA A 84 -23.46 -24.37 1.34
C ALA A 84 -24.08 -23.26 0.46
N ALA A 85 -23.77 -21.99 0.76
CA ALA A 85 -24.32 -20.82 0.09
C ALA A 85 -23.22 -19.77 -0.17
N PRO A 86 -23.47 -18.76 -1.04
CA PRO A 86 -22.57 -17.62 -1.21
C PRO A 86 -22.28 -16.92 0.13
N VAL A 87 -21.07 -16.40 0.30
CA VAL A 87 -20.68 -15.62 1.49
C VAL A 87 -20.29 -14.21 1.11
N THR A 88 -20.91 -13.21 1.74
CA THR A 88 -20.55 -11.79 1.56
C THR A 88 -19.98 -11.22 2.86
N VAL A 89 -18.79 -10.64 2.78
CA VAL A 89 -18.16 -9.86 3.84
C VAL A 89 -18.38 -8.38 3.54
N TYR A 90 -19.24 -7.75 4.32
CA TYR A 90 -19.54 -6.33 4.27
C TYR A 90 -18.55 -5.52 5.12
N LEU A 91 -17.76 -4.69 4.46
CA LEU A 91 -16.87 -3.73 5.08
C LEU A 91 -17.62 -2.45 5.40
N ARG A 92 -17.74 -2.14 6.68
CA ARG A 92 -18.30 -0.87 7.17
C ARG A 92 -17.34 0.30 6.90
N GLY A 93 -17.88 1.49 6.78
CA GLY A 93 -17.19 2.73 6.48
C GLY A 93 -16.14 3.07 7.55
N GLY A 94 -15.08 3.74 7.09
CA GLY A 94 -13.95 4.11 7.94
C GLY A 94 -12.65 3.44 7.52
N SER A 95 -11.63 3.59 8.37
CA SER A 95 -10.27 3.14 8.05
C SER A 95 -9.98 1.78 8.69
N HIS A 96 -9.89 0.75 7.86
CA HIS A 96 -9.45 -0.59 8.25
C HIS A 96 -7.92 -0.64 8.18
N GLN A 97 -7.26 -0.50 9.33
CA GLN A 97 -5.81 -0.45 9.39
C GLN A 97 -5.21 -1.86 9.37
N LEU A 98 -4.37 -2.12 8.37
CA LEU A 98 -3.61 -3.36 8.27
C LEU A 98 -2.21 -3.14 8.84
N ARG A 99 -1.81 -3.97 9.81
CA ARG A 99 -0.42 -4.01 10.29
C ARG A 99 0.47 -4.83 9.35
N GLU A 100 -0.11 -5.86 8.75
CA GLU A 100 0.51 -6.81 7.84
C GLU A 100 -0.44 -7.10 6.68
N GLY A 101 0.06 -7.76 5.62
CA GLY A 101 -0.77 -8.12 4.49
C GLY A 101 -1.77 -9.22 4.84
N ILE A 102 -3.00 -9.11 4.35
CA ILE A 102 -3.98 -10.20 4.41
C ILE A 102 -3.60 -11.21 3.34
N VAL A 103 -3.23 -12.42 3.75
CA VAL A 103 -2.88 -13.51 2.82
C VAL A 103 -4.13 -14.33 2.50
N PHE A 104 -4.53 -14.36 1.24
CA PHE A 104 -5.54 -15.28 0.74
C PHE A 104 -4.85 -16.50 0.12
N THR A 105 -5.29 -17.70 0.49
CA THR A 105 -4.78 -18.99 0.01
C THR A 105 -5.90 -19.75 -0.72
N PRO A 106 -5.62 -20.91 -1.35
CA PRO A 106 -6.67 -21.71 -1.99
C PRO A 106 -7.83 -22.09 -1.05
N GLU A 107 -7.59 -22.17 0.26
CA GLU A 107 -8.62 -22.42 1.29
C GLU A 107 -9.70 -21.32 1.32
N ASP A 108 -9.37 -20.10 0.87
CA ASP A 108 -10.28 -18.96 0.89
C ASP A 108 -11.20 -18.89 -0.34
N SER A 109 -10.92 -19.66 -1.39
CA SER A 109 -11.67 -19.67 -2.65
C SER A 109 -13.13 -20.10 -2.47
N GLY A 110 -14.07 -19.32 -3.01
CA GLY A 110 -15.43 -19.81 -3.24
C GLY A 110 -15.52 -20.74 -4.45
N THR A 111 -16.74 -21.15 -4.79
CA THR A 111 -17.05 -21.78 -6.08
C THR A 111 -17.85 -20.82 -6.97
N SER A 112 -18.13 -21.19 -8.22
CA SER A 112 -19.00 -20.38 -9.07
C SER A 112 -20.43 -20.29 -8.54
N GLN A 113 -20.91 -21.33 -7.84
CA GLN A 113 -22.22 -21.36 -7.21
C GLN A 113 -22.23 -20.66 -5.84
N ASN A 114 -21.12 -20.78 -5.08
CA ASN A 114 -20.96 -20.22 -3.74
C ASN A 114 -19.73 -19.30 -3.71
N PRO A 115 -19.80 -18.10 -4.31
CA PRO A 115 -18.69 -17.16 -4.29
C PRO A 115 -18.46 -16.60 -2.87
N VAL A 116 -17.22 -16.14 -2.64
CA VAL A 116 -16.87 -15.35 -1.46
C VAL A 116 -16.59 -13.92 -1.92
N THR A 117 -17.39 -12.96 -1.46
CA THR A 117 -17.32 -11.56 -1.89
C THR A 117 -16.94 -10.66 -0.72
N TYR A 118 -15.94 -9.80 -0.89
CA TYR A 118 -15.64 -8.71 0.05
C TYR A 118 -16.10 -7.41 -0.61
N THR A 119 -17.01 -6.68 0.03
CA THR A 119 -17.60 -5.47 -0.56
C THR A 119 -17.93 -4.42 0.51
N ALA A 120 -18.10 -3.17 0.09
CA ALA A 120 -18.58 -2.14 0.99
C ALA A 120 -20.02 -2.42 1.43
N TYR A 121 -20.34 -2.08 2.69
CA TYR A 121 -21.72 -2.13 3.14
C TYR A 121 -22.51 -0.96 2.55
N GLN A 122 -23.49 -1.24 1.69
CA GLN A 122 -24.35 -0.24 1.05
C GLN A 122 -23.51 0.87 0.37
N ASN A 123 -23.76 2.13 0.74
CA ASN A 123 -23.08 3.33 0.22
C ASN A 123 -21.91 3.79 1.09
N GLU A 124 -21.52 2.99 2.11
CA GLU A 124 -20.39 3.31 2.97
C GLU A 124 -19.06 3.24 2.19
N LYS A 125 -18.05 3.97 2.66
CA LYS A 125 -16.74 4.09 1.99
C LYS A 125 -15.62 3.53 2.88
N PRO A 126 -15.45 2.20 2.96
CA PRO A 126 -14.34 1.59 3.67
C PRO A 126 -13.02 1.91 2.97
N ALA A 127 -12.00 2.22 3.76
CA ALA A 127 -10.64 2.43 3.28
C ALA A 127 -9.69 1.46 3.98
N ILE A 128 -9.13 0.53 3.21
CA ILE A 128 -8.09 -0.40 3.70
C ILE A 128 -6.75 0.34 3.64
N THR A 129 -6.07 0.45 4.78
CA THR A 129 -4.84 1.26 4.91
C THR A 129 -3.73 0.49 5.61
N GLY A 130 -2.62 0.26 4.92
CA GLY A 130 -1.36 -0.20 5.53
C GLY A 130 -0.55 0.91 6.20
N GLY A 131 -1.16 2.08 6.40
CA GLY A 131 -0.51 3.24 6.99
C GLY A 131 -0.81 3.45 8.46
N CYS A 132 0.10 4.13 9.16
CA CYS A 132 -0.04 4.47 10.57
C CYS A 132 -0.52 5.91 10.75
N ARG A 133 -1.45 6.14 11.69
CA ARG A 133 -1.90 7.48 12.06
C ARG A 133 -0.86 8.15 12.96
N ILE A 134 -0.40 9.33 12.55
CA ILE A 134 0.53 10.15 13.33
C ILE A 134 -0.27 11.17 14.15
N THR A 135 -0.06 11.19 15.46
CA THR A 135 -0.70 12.09 16.43
C THR A 135 0.37 12.87 17.22
N GLY A 136 -0.02 13.78 18.11
CA GLY A 136 0.95 14.56 18.92
C GLY A 136 1.60 15.73 18.19
N TRP A 137 0.94 16.25 17.14
CA TRP A 137 1.43 17.41 16.42
C TRP A 137 1.37 18.68 17.26
N SER A 138 2.45 19.45 17.24
CA SER A 138 2.53 20.79 17.84
C SER A 138 2.82 21.82 16.75
N ARG A 139 2.31 23.03 16.95
CA ARG A 139 2.63 24.14 16.06
C ARG A 139 4.10 24.51 16.26
N HIS A 140 4.81 24.70 15.17
CA HIS A 140 6.13 25.32 15.17
C HIS A 140 6.00 26.76 14.62
N GLU A 141 7.03 27.28 13.97
CA GLU A 141 7.02 28.62 13.41
C GLU A 141 6.17 28.73 12.13
N GLY A 142 5.47 29.86 11.98
CA GLY A 142 4.62 30.14 10.83
C GLY A 142 3.54 29.08 10.60
N ASN A 143 3.59 28.45 9.42
CA ASN A 143 2.67 27.39 8.97
C ASN A 143 3.26 25.98 9.12
N VAL A 144 4.37 25.83 9.83
CA VAL A 144 5.02 24.54 10.06
C VAL A 144 4.43 23.87 11.30
N TRP A 145 4.13 22.57 11.16
CA TRP A 145 3.73 21.70 12.26
C TRP A 145 4.78 20.62 12.43
N LYS A 146 5.07 20.26 13.68
CA LYS A 146 6.09 19.27 14.01
C LYS A 146 5.57 18.20 14.95
N VAL A 147 6.15 17.01 14.83
CA VAL A 147 5.95 15.87 15.71
C VAL A 147 7.26 15.09 15.75
N GLU A 148 7.63 14.62 16.94
CA GLU A 148 8.79 13.76 17.10
C GLU A 148 8.38 12.29 16.95
N LEU A 149 9.13 11.56 16.12
CA LEU A 149 8.91 10.14 15.86
C LEU A 149 10.19 9.36 16.20
N PRO A 150 10.34 8.88 17.45
CA PRO A 150 11.56 8.19 17.88
C PRO A 150 11.93 6.98 17.02
N ASP A 151 10.95 6.19 16.58
CA ASP A 151 11.18 5.03 15.70
C ASP A 151 11.72 5.43 14.32
N VAL A 152 11.37 6.62 13.83
CA VAL A 152 11.89 7.15 12.57
C VAL A 152 13.32 7.62 12.75
N ARG A 153 13.59 8.38 13.82
CA ARG A 153 14.93 8.83 14.18
C ARG A 153 15.91 7.67 14.38
N GLN A 154 15.42 6.56 14.93
CA GLN A 154 16.21 5.34 15.18
C GLN A 154 16.23 4.37 13.98
N GLY A 155 15.65 4.77 12.83
CA GLY A 155 15.66 3.96 11.60
C GLY A 155 14.75 2.73 11.60
N ARG A 156 14.01 2.46 12.69
CA ARG A 156 13.04 1.34 12.80
C ARG A 156 11.82 1.53 11.90
N TRP A 157 11.49 2.76 11.57
CA TRP A 157 10.40 3.08 10.67
C TRP A 157 10.83 4.12 9.64
N LYS A 158 10.81 3.75 8.35
CA LYS A 158 11.06 4.66 7.25
C LYS A 158 9.81 4.85 6.42
N PHE A 159 9.65 6.06 5.89
CA PHE A 159 8.57 6.37 4.98
C PHE A 159 8.87 7.52 4.03
N ARG A 160 8.18 7.53 2.89
CA ARG A 160 8.37 8.51 1.81
C ARG A 160 7.10 9.30 1.46
N GLN A 161 6.00 9.02 2.16
CA GLN A 161 4.69 9.57 1.85
C GLN A 161 3.96 9.94 3.13
N ILE A 162 3.33 11.11 3.12
CA ILE A 162 2.44 11.57 4.19
C ILE A 162 1.14 12.05 3.56
N PHE A 163 0.02 11.75 4.22
CA PHE A 163 -1.31 12.13 3.79
C PHE A 163 -1.94 12.97 4.90
N VAL A 164 -2.68 14.01 4.54
CA VAL A 164 -3.45 14.82 5.48
C VAL A 164 -4.89 14.85 4.98
N ASN A 165 -5.82 14.33 5.77
CA ASN A 165 -7.24 14.23 5.42
C ASN A 165 -7.46 13.47 4.09
N GLY A 166 -6.76 12.36 3.91
CA GLY A 166 -6.83 11.53 2.69
C GLY A 166 -6.05 12.06 1.49
N GLN A 167 -5.51 13.29 1.56
CA GLN A 167 -4.77 13.91 0.46
C GLN A 167 -3.26 13.74 0.64
N LYS A 168 -2.57 13.21 -0.38
CA LYS A 168 -1.11 13.06 -0.39
C LYS A 168 -0.45 14.42 -0.33
N ARG A 169 0.58 14.58 0.50
CA ARG A 169 1.43 15.77 0.52
C ARG A 169 2.74 15.51 -0.23
N ARG A 170 3.27 16.58 -0.82
CA ARG A 170 4.56 16.56 -1.51
C ARG A 170 5.67 16.39 -0.48
N ARG A 171 6.53 15.38 -0.66
CA ARG A 171 7.80 15.28 0.09
C ARG A 171 8.64 16.50 -0.26
N ALA A 172 9.27 17.12 0.75
CA ALA A 172 10.11 18.29 0.55
C ALA A 172 11.18 17.99 -0.51
N ARG A 173 11.31 18.89 -1.49
CA ARG A 173 12.26 18.79 -2.60
C ARG A 173 12.66 20.18 -3.08
N ILE A 174 13.77 20.24 -3.79
CA ILE A 174 14.15 21.39 -4.60
C ILE A 174 14.45 20.94 -6.04
N PRO A 175 14.23 21.80 -7.05
CA PRO A 175 13.28 22.91 -6.98
C PRO A 175 11.85 22.37 -6.70
N ASN A 176 10.96 23.26 -6.27
CA ASN A 176 9.55 22.90 -6.08
C ASN A 176 8.85 22.53 -7.40
N GLU A 177 9.34 23.09 -8.52
CA GLU A 177 8.86 22.87 -9.88
C GLU A 177 10.04 22.73 -10.83
N GLY A 178 9.90 21.93 -11.89
CA GLY A 178 10.99 21.66 -12.82
C GLY A 178 12.08 20.76 -12.25
N PHE A 179 13.30 20.89 -12.79
CA PHE A 179 14.44 20.02 -12.49
C PHE A 179 15.75 20.82 -12.50
N LEU A 180 16.70 20.40 -11.67
CA LEU A 180 18.11 20.76 -11.83
C LEU A 180 18.73 19.91 -12.94
N ARG A 181 19.86 20.34 -13.49
CA ARG A 181 20.56 19.62 -14.56
C ARG A 181 21.92 19.15 -14.06
N VAL A 182 22.21 17.87 -14.27
CA VAL A 182 23.56 17.32 -14.11
C VAL A 182 24.47 18.01 -15.13
N VAL A 183 25.61 18.52 -14.65
CA VAL A 183 26.56 19.30 -15.46
C VAL A 183 27.59 18.39 -16.12
N GLY A 184 28.07 17.37 -15.39
CA GLY A 184 29.17 16.53 -15.83
C GLY A 184 29.16 15.15 -15.18
N PHE A 185 29.93 14.24 -15.77
CA PHE A 185 29.96 12.82 -15.43
C PHE A 185 31.42 12.38 -15.22
N PRO A 186 32.01 12.63 -14.03
CA PRO A 186 33.43 12.42 -13.78
C PRO A 186 33.82 10.93 -13.79
N ASP A 187 32.85 10.03 -13.58
CA ASP A 187 33.04 8.58 -13.66
C ASP A 187 32.80 8.00 -15.05
N GLY A 188 32.38 8.81 -16.03
CA GLY A 188 32.14 8.35 -17.39
C GLY A 188 31.06 9.15 -18.14
N GLY A 189 31.41 9.67 -19.32
CA GLY A 189 30.50 10.44 -20.18
C GLY A 189 29.73 9.59 -21.20
N ARG A 190 29.36 10.17 -22.34
CA ARG A 190 28.58 9.50 -23.41
C ARG A 190 29.22 8.23 -24.00
N ASN A 191 30.49 7.99 -23.68
CA ASN A 191 31.28 6.87 -24.20
C ASN A 191 31.37 5.70 -23.21
N VAL A 192 30.82 5.82 -22.00
CA VAL A 192 30.71 4.66 -21.09
C VAL A 192 29.42 3.91 -21.34
N HIS A 193 29.46 2.60 -21.11
CA HIS A 193 28.29 1.75 -21.27
C HIS A 193 27.23 2.11 -20.22
N TYR A 194 25.95 1.97 -20.58
CA TYR A 194 24.84 2.43 -19.73
C TYR A 194 24.69 1.68 -18.38
N HIS A 195 25.40 0.56 -18.21
CA HIS A 195 25.49 -0.21 -16.96
C HIS A 195 26.82 0.00 -16.21
N THR A 196 27.60 1.00 -16.59
CA THR A 196 28.82 1.32 -15.84
C THR A 196 28.43 2.01 -14.54
N ASP A 197 28.81 1.38 -13.42
CA ASP A 197 28.60 1.94 -12.09
C ASP A 197 29.26 3.32 -12.00
N CYS A 198 28.44 4.32 -11.71
CA CYS A 198 28.87 5.68 -11.42
C CYS A 198 28.48 5.99 -9.98
N ARG A 199 29.36 6.65 -9.23
CA ARG A 199 29.13 7.01 -7.82
C ARG A 199 29.01 8.51 -7.60
N ARG A 200 29.22 9.29 -8.66
CA ARG A 200 29.28 10.75 -8.57
C ARG A 200 28.95 11.44 -9.88
N PHE A 201 28.44 12.65 -9.76
CA PHE A 201 28.21 13.55 -10.90
C PHE A 201 28.55 14.99 -10.50
N GLU A 202 28.79 15.84 -11.51
CA GLU A 202 29.01 17.26 -11.30
C GLU A 202 27.68 18.03 -11.30
N PHE A 203 27.49 18.89 -10.31
CA PHE A 203 26.31 19.75 -10.16
C PHE A 203 26.65 21.21 -10.47
N ALA A 204 25.65 22.06 -10.74
CA ALA A 204 25.90 23.48 -10.97
C ALA A 204 26.19 24.21 -9.64
N PRO A 205 27.10 25.19 -9.59
CA PRO A 205 27.39 25.91 -8.35
C PRO A 205 26.11 26.45 -7.66
N GLY A 206 25.89 26.03 -6.41
CA GLY A 206 24.74 26.44 -5.59
C GLY A 206 23.52 25.51 -5.63
N ASP A 207 23.47 24.54 -6.53
CA ASP A 207 22.36 23.56 -6.63
C ASP A 207 22.25 22.68 -5.37
N LEU A 208 23.41 22.21 -4.89
CA LEU A 208 23.52 21.37 -3.69
C LEU A 208 24.25 22.14 -2.60
N LYS A 209 23.78 22.00 -1.35
CA LYS A 209 24.34 22.75 -0.21
C LYS A 209 25.00 21.79 0.77
N PRO A 210 26.31 21.93 1.05
CA PRO A 210 27.00 21.09 2.03
C PRO A 210 26.53 21.37 3.46
N THR A 211 25.86 22.49 3.69
CA THR A 211 25.30 22.88 4.99
C THR A 211 23.96 22.19 5.31
N TRP A 212 23.44 21.33 4.42
CA TRP A 212 22.26 20.54 4.75
C TRP A 212 22.58 19.55 5.87
N THR A 213 21.65 19.42 6.83
CA THR A 213 21.76 18.47 7.93
C THR A 213 21.33 17.07 7.46
N ASN A 214 21.95 16.03 8.00
CA ASN A 214 21.64 14.62 7.70
C ASN A 214 21.75 14.29 6.19
N LEU A 215 22.91 14.56 5.59
CA LEU A 215 23.13 14.34 4.15
C LEU A 215 22.72 12.94 3.67
N SER A 216 22.95 11.91 4.49
CA SER A 216 22.54 10.53 4.21
C SER A 216 21.03 10.31 4.08
N ASP A 217 20.20 11.25 4.55
CA ASP A 217 18.74 11.25 4.37
C ASP A 217 18.28 12.12 3.18
N VAL A 218 19.19 12.94 2.63
CA VAL A 218 18.96 13.71 1.41
C VAL A 218 19.17 12.78 0.22
N GLU A 219 18.26 12.86 -0.75
CA GLU A 219 18.25 11.99 -1.91
C GLU A 219 18.18 12.81 -3.19
N VAL A 220 19.09 12.53 -4.12
CA VAL A 220 18.99 13.02 -5.49
C VAL A 220 18.18 12.01 -6.28
N ILE A 221 17.10 12.49 -6.93
CA ILE A 221 16.34 11.70 -7.89
C ILE A 221 16.81 12.11 -9.28
N VAL A 222 17.63 11.26 -9.90
CA VAL A 222 18.17 11.49 -11.24
C VAL A 222 17.26 10.83 -12.25
N TYR A 223 16.71 11.59 -13.18
CA TYR A 223 15.99 11.06 -14.33
C TYR A 223 16.99 10.79 -15.45
N HIS A 224 17.06 9.55 -15.92
CA HIS A 224 17.93 9.17 -17.02
C HIS A 224 17.30 8.05 -17.84
N PHE A 225 17.27 8.24 -19.16
CA PHE A 225 16.62 7.35 -20.11
C PHE A 225 15.13 7.11 -19.78
N TRP A 226 14.76 5.87 -19.46
CA TRP A 226 13.41 5.43 -19.11
C TRP A 226 13.27 5.10 -17.61
N THR A 227 14.27 5.46 -16.79
CA THR A 227 14.30 5.18 -15.35
C THR A 227 14.64 6.43 -14.54
N ASP A 228 14.34 6.38 -13.25
CA ASP A 228 14.89 7.29 -12.28
C ASP A 228 15.70 6.53 -11.23
N SER A 229 16.84 7.11 -10.85
CA SER A 229 17.69 6.62 -9.77
C SER A 229 17.49 7.46 -8.53
N HIS A 230 17.33 6.78 -7.41
CA HIS A 230 17.11 7.34 -6.09
C HIS A 230 18.41 7.22 -5.28
N LEU A 231 19.19 8.31 -5.20
CA LEU A 231 20.58 8.30 -4.76
C LEU A 231 20.75 9.09 -3.45
N PRO A 232 20.86 8.43 -2.28
CA PRO A 232 21.19 9.09 -1.01
C PRO A 232 22.56 9.76 -1.08
N ILE A 233 22.70 10.98 -0.57
CA ILE A 233 23.97 11.71 -0.64
C ILE A 233 24.94 11.19 0.44
N GLU A 234 26.14 10.79 0.02
CA GLU A 234 27.27 10.49 0.89
C GLU A 234 28.07 11.76 1.22
N SER A 235 28.45 12.54 0.20
CA SER A 235 29.22 13.78 0.38
C SER A 235 28.99 14.80 -0.75
N ILE A 236 29.26 16.07 -0.46
CA ILE A 236 29.21 17.19 -1.42
C ILE A 236 30.54 17.93 -1.36
N ASP A 237 31.27 17.94 -2.48
CA ASP A 237 32.46 18.78 -2.69
C ASP A 237 32.06 20.02 -3.50
N THR A 238 31.98 21.18 -2.86
CA THR A 238 31.64 22.44 -3.53
C THR A 238 32.82 23.10 -4.24
N ALA A 239 34.06 22.67 -3.99
CA ALA A 239 35.22 23.18 -4.72
C ALA A 239 35.28 22.55 -6.12
N ALA A 240 35.02 21.25 -6.22
CA ALA A 240 34.92 20.53 -7.49
C ALA A 240 33.50 20.52 -8.08
N ASN A 241 32.49 20.93 -7.31
CA ASN A 241 31.06 20.76 -7.61
C ASN A 241 30.67 19.30 -7.89
N ILE A 242 31.17 18.36 -7.07
CA ILE A 242 30.91 16.93 -7.20
C ILE A 242 30.04 16.45 -6.03
N VAL A 243 28.98 15.70 -6.33
CA VAL A 243 28.22 14.96 -5.32
C VAL A 243 28.51 13.48 -5.43
N THR A 244 28.68 12.82 -4.29
CA THR A 244 28.90 11.37 -4.17
C THR A 244 27.72 10.72 -3.44
N PHE A 245 27.36 9.51 -3.84
CA PHE A 245 26.27 8.71 -3.31
C PHE A 245 26.66 7.24 -3.10
#